data_AF-A0A4Y8PTV4-F1
#
_entry.id   AF-A0A4Y8PTV4-F1
#
_cell.length_a   1.000
_cell.length_b   1.000
_cell.length_c   1.000
_cell.angle_alpha   90.00
_cell.angle_beta   90.00
_cell.angle_gamma   90.00
#
_symmetry.space_group_name_H-M   'P 1'
#
loop_
_entity.id
_entity.type
_entity.pdbx_description
1 polymer ?
#
loop_
_entity_poly.entity_id
_entity_poly.type
_entity_poly.pdbx_seq_one_letter_code
_entity_poly.pdbx_strand_id
1 'polypeptide(L)'
;MAEFFVGAAEVKSLLAARKAAMEAAMLRSRVIANIEQNWTIREASRIDEYLLNERKLMEDLAAKRAAEGTGYTGGRTQKELDDLAGDPSHGGAIREQGIKEREIGLDLEKQGKLGRVVRDPQGDGGAEFIDTTSGLKWDVKSFESYPNGHTSPKKGAFTVENGMKSINKELSKGYNVIVDTRNLIPEQIDQLREAIQKAGIIDRIIWYS
;
A
#
# COMPACT_ATOMS: atom_id res chain seq x y z
N MET A 1 -69.65 -14.71 61.94
CA MET A 1 -68.32 -14.10 61.79
C MET A 1 -67.29 -15.20 62.04
N ALA A 2 -66.76 -15.82 60.98
CA ALA A 2 -65.71 -16.83 61.13
C ALA A 2 -64.38 -16.19 60.75
N GLU A 3 -63.52 -15.97 61.74
CA GLU A 3 -62.16 -15.47 61.55
C GLU A 3 -61.28 -16.60 61.00
N PHE A 4 -60.68 -16.37 59.83
CA PHE A 4 -59.77 -17.31 59.18
C PHE A 4 -58.38 -17.21 59.84
N PHE A 5 -58.14 -18.02 60.88
CA PHE A 5 -56.82 -18.17 61.48
C PHE A 5 -55.96 -19.11 60.63
N VAL A 6 -55.05 -18.55 59.83
CA VAL A 6 -53.98 -19.34 59.20
C VAL A 6 -52.98 -19.75 60.28
N GLY A 7 -52.84 -21.05 60.52
CA GLY A 7 -51.98 -21.57 61.58
C GLY A 7 -50.51 -21.19 61.38
N ALA A 8 -49.80 -20.89 62.48
CA ALA A 8 -48.41 -20.42 62.45
C ALA A 8 -47.43 -21.34 61.68
N ALA A 9 -47.76 -22.63 61.54
CA ALA A 9 -46.99 -23.59 60.74
C ALA A 9 -47.13 -23.34 59.22
N GLU A 10 -48.31 -22.92 58.78
CA GLU A 10 -48.62 -22.65 57.36
C GLU A 10 -48.01 -21.30 56.92
N VAL A 11 -48.01 -20.29 57.80
CA VAL A 11 -47.28 -19.04 57.56
C VAL A 11 -45.76 -19.26 57.46
N LYS A 12 -45.19 -20.16 58.28
CA LYS A 12 -43.77 -20.52 58.21
C LYS A 12 -43.41 -21.25 56.91
N SER A 13 -44.27 -22.17 56.44
CA SER A 13 -44.01 -22.88 55.18
C SER A 13 -44.07 -21.93 53.97
N LEU A 14 -45.02 -20.99 53.96
CA LEU A 14 -45.13 -19.94 52.94
C LEU A 14 -43.92 -19.00 52.94
N LEU A 15 -43.43 -18.59 54.11
CA LEU A 15 -42.21 -17.78 54.23
C LEU A 15 -40.97 -18.53 53.73
N ALA A 16 -40.85 -19.82 54.03
CA ALA A 16 -39.75 -20.66 53.55
C ALA A 16 -39.78 -20.82 52.03
N ALA A 17 -40.96 -21.08 51.45
CA ALA A 17 -41.14 -21.18 50.00
C ALA A 17 -40.83 -19.85 49.28
N ARG A 18 -41.24 -18.72 49.85
CA ARG A 18 -40.92 -17.39 49.32
C ARG A 18 -39.41 -17.10 49.36
N LYS A 19 -38.73 -17.48 50.45
CA LYS A 19 -37.28 -17.33 50.56
C LYS A 19 -36.53 -18.18 49.52
N ALA A 20 -36.94 -19.44 49.35
CA ALA A 20 -36.36 -20.34 48.35
C ALA A 20 -36.57 -19.83 46.91
N ALA A 21 -37.74 -19.28 46.60
CA ALA A 21 -38.01 -18.67 45.30
C ALA A 21 -37.14 -17.43 45.05
N MET A 22 -36.90 -16.60 46.08
CA MET A 22 -36.05 -15.42 45.99
C MET A 22 -34.57 -15.79 45.79
N GLU A 23 -34.08 -16.82 46.49
CA GLU A 23 -32.74 -17.36 46.30
C GLU A 23 -32.56 -17.97 44.90
N ALA A 24 -33.55 -18.71 44.40
CA ALA A 24 -33.53 -19.25 43.04
C ALA A 24 -33.55 -18.16 41.96
N ALA A 25 -34.29 -17.07 42.18
CA ALA A 25 -34.30 -15.91 41.28
C ALA A 25 -32.93 -15.20 41.26
N MET A 26 -32.32 -14.97 42.43
CA MET A 26 -30.98 -14.40 42.51
C MET A 26 -29.91 -15.28 41.87
N LEU A 27 -30.01 -16.61 42.03
CA LEU A 27 -29.09 -17.55 41.39
C LEU A 27 -29.21 -17.50 39.86
N ARG A 28 -30.44 -17.46 39.32
CA ARG A 28 -30.69 -17.33 37.88
C ARG A 28 -30.15 -16.00 37.34
N SER A 29 -30.37 -14.88 38.03
CA SER A 29 -29.79 -13.58 37.65
C SER A 29 -28.26 -13.60 37.64
N ARG A 30 -27.64 -14.25 38.63
CA ARG A 30 -26.17 -14.37 38.70
C ARG A 30 -25.60 -15.24 37.58
N VAL A 31 -26.28 -16.32 37.20
CA VAL A 31 -25.87 -17.18 36.08
C VAL A 31 -25.93 -16.43 34.75
N ILE A 32 -27.01 -15.67 34.50
CA ILE A 32 -27.17 -14.88 33.27
C ILE A 32 -26.09 -13.79 33.17
N ALA A 33 -25.86 -13.03 34.24
CA ALA A 33 -24.81 -12.00 34.26
C ALA A 33 -23.42 -12.59 33.99
N ASN A 34 -23.13 -13.79 34.51
CA ASN A 34 -21.84 -14.46 34.28
C ASN A 34 -21.69 -14.97 32.84
N ILE A 35 -22.79 -15.35 32.17
CA ILE A 35 -22.79 -15.72 30.75
C ILE A 35 -22.52 -14.49 29.87
N GLU A 36 -23.17 -13.35 30.15
CA GLU A 36 -22.98 -12.10 29.40
C GLU A 36 -21.55 -11.56 29.53
N GLN A 37 -20.98 -11.57 30.74
CA GLN A 37 -19.58 -11.18 30.98
C GLN A 37 -18.60 -12.11 30.24
N ASN A 38 -18.84 -13.43 30.26
CA ASN A 38 -17.99 -14.37 29.54
C ASN A 38 -18.11 -14.23 28.01
N TRP A 39 -19.26 -13.83 27.48
CA TRP A 39 -19.45 -13.57 26.06
C TRP A 39 -18.70 -12.31 25.61
N THR A 40 -18.80 -11.21 26.38
CA THR A 40 -18.06 -9.95 26.10
C THR A 40 -16.54 -10.13 26.19
N ILE A 41 -16.04 -10.91 27.15
CA ILE A 41 -14.59 -11.22 27.26
C ILE A 41 -14.09 -11.99 26.04
N ARG A 42 -14.88 -12.93 25.50
CA ARG A 42 -14.53 -13.69 24.30
C ARG A 42 -14.47 -12.82 23.05
N GLU A 43 -15.39 -11.88 22.89
CA GLU A 43 -15.37 -10.94 21.77
C GLU A 43 -14.19 -9.96 21.85
N ALA A 44 -13.90 -9.43 23.04
CA ALA A 44 -12.74 -8.57 23.27
C ALA A 44 -11.41 -9.29 22.96
N SER A 45 -11.27 -10.55 23.41
CA SER A 45 -10.08 -11.37 23.12
C SER A 45 -9.88 -11.59 21.62
N ARG A 46 -10.97 -11.75 20.86
CA ARG A 46 -10.93 -11.93 19.40
C ARG A 46 -10.53 -10.65 18.67
N ILE A 47 -10.89 -9.49 19.22
CA ILE A 47 -10.46 -8.18 18.71
C ILE A 47 -8.98 -7.96 19.01
N ASP A 48 -8.50 -8.29 20.21
CA ASP A 48 -7.09 -8.18 20.58
C ASP A 48 -6.20 -9.06 19.69
N GLU A 49 -6.63 -10.28 19.39
CA GLU A 49 -5.93 -11.18 18.46
C GLU A 49 -5.86 -10.60 17.04
N TYR A 50 -6.95 -10.00 16.56
CA TYR A 50 -7.00 -9.34 15.25
C TYR A 50 -6.03 -8.14 15.18
N LEU A 51 -6.06 -7.27 16.20
CA LEU A 51 -5.18 -6.10 16.27
C LEU A 51 -3.70 -6.48 16.42
N LEU A 52 -3.40 -7.58 17.13
CA LEU A 52 -2.05 -8.12 17.24
C LEU A 52 -1.54 -8.63 15.87
N ASN A 53 -2.40 -9.34 15.13
CA ASN A 53 -2.07 -9.81 13.79
C ASN A 53 -1.88 -8.66 12.79
N GLU A 54 -2.73 -7.63 12.82
CA GLU A 54 -2.53 -6.43 12.01
C GLU A 54 -1.22 -5.71 12.35
N ARG A 55 -0.89 -5.55 13.64
CA ARG A 55 0.37 -4.94 14.06
C ARG A 55 1.58 -5.73 13.54
N LYS A 56 1.55 -7.05 13.67
CA LYS A 56 2.62 -7.92 13.19
C LYS A 56 2.77 -7.84 11.67
N LEU A 57 1.65 -7.84 10.93
CA LEU A 57 1.66 -7.63 9.48
C LEU A 57 2.29 -6.28 9.11
N MET A 58 1.97 -5.22 9.85
CA MET A 58 2.53 -3.89 9.61
C MET A 58 4.03 -3.81 9.96
N GLU A 59 4.47 -4.50 11.01
CA GLU A 59 5.88 -4.64 11.36
C GLU A 59 6.66 -5.43 10.31
N ASP A 60 6.11 -6.56 9.83
CA ASP A 60 6.72 -7.37 8.77
C ASP A 60 6.78 -6.60 7.44
N LEU A 61 5.74 -5.83 7.11
CA LEU A 61 5.73 -4.93 5.94
C LEU A 61 6.76 -3.81 6.09
N ALA A 62 6.91 -3.23 7.29
CA ALA A 62 7.91 -2.20 7.55
C ALA A 62 9.34 -2.77 7.49
N ALA A 63 9.56 -3.97 8.02
CA ALA A 63 10.84 -4.67 7.95
C ALA A 63 11.21 -5.04 6.51
N LYS A 64 10.23 -5.49 5.71
CA LYS A 64 10.43 -5.75 4.27
C LYS A 64 10.81 -4.48 3.51
N ARG A 65 10.11 -3.36 3.77
CA ARG A 65 10.44 -2.05 3.21
C ARG A 65 11.82 -1.55 3.65
N ALA A 66 12.22 -1.82 4.89
CA ALA A 66 13.55 -1.46 5.40
C ALA A 66 14.67 -2.32 4.78
N ALA A 67 14.41 -3.60 4.52
CA ALA A 67 15.34 -4.50 3.83
C ALA A 67 15.49 -4.16 2.33
N GLU A 68 14.47 -3.56 1.71
CA GLU A 68 14.57 -2.98 0.36
C GLU A 68 15.55 -1.79 0.31
N GLY A 69 15.82 -1.14 1.45
CA GLY A 69 16.75 0.00 1.58
C GLY A 69 18.24 -0.35 1.58
N THR A 70 18.64 -1.62 1.71
CA THR A 70 20.04 -2.08 1.48
C THR A 70 20.23 -2.51 0.02
N GLY A 71 19.64 -1.73 -0.90
CA GLY A 71 19.19 -2.11 -2.23
C GLY A 71 20.24 -2.74 -3.14
N TYR A 72 19.73 -3.49 -4.13
CA TYR A 72 20.53 -4.02 -5.22
C TYR A 72 21.30 -2.87 -5.91
N THR A 73 22.63 -2.97 -5.93
CA THR A 73 23.51 -1.98 -6.59
C THR A 73 23.97 -2.45 -7.97
N GLY A 74 23.73 -3.72 -8.32
CA GLY A 74 24.34 -4.37 -9.49
C GLY A 74 25.87 -4.35 -9.45
N GLY A 75 26.46 -4.43 -8.24
CA GLY A 75 27.90 -4.41 -8.03
C GLY A 75 28.56 -3.04 -8.23
N ARG A 76 27.77 -1.97 -8.29
CA ARG A 76 28.25 -0.59 -8.43
C ARG A 76 28.83 -0.05 -7.11
N THR A 77 29.84 0.79 -7.24
CA THR A 77 30.37 1.67 -6.18
C THR A 77 29.40 2.81 -5.88
N GLN A 78 29.59 3.51 -4.75
CA GLN A 78 28.78 4.68 -4.42
C GLN A 78 28.85 5.77 -5.51
N LYS A 79 30.04 6.01 -6.07
CA LYS A 79 30.21 6.96 -7.16
C LYS A 79 29.36 6.59 -8.38
N GLU A 80 29.35 5.31 -8.78
CA GLU A 80 28.51 4.86 -9.89
C GLU A 80 27.01 4.99 -9.59
N LEU A 81 26.61 4.79 -8.32
CA LEU A 81 25.23 5.05 -7.87
C LEU A 81 24.89 6.54 -7.87
N ASP A 82 25.85 7.40 -7.60
CA ASP A 82 25.69 8.86 -7.64
C ASP A 82 25.62 9.34 -9.09
N ASP A 83 26.47 8.80 -9.98
CA ASP A 83 26.45 9.07 -11.42
C ASP A 83 25.13 8.61 -12.06
N LEU A 84 24.53 7.50 -11.57
CA LEU A 84 23.18 7.09 -11.97
C LEU A 84 22.09 8.03 -11.48
N ALA A 85 22.30 8.76 -10.38
CA ALA A 85 21.30 9.68 -9.83
C ALA A 85 21.45 11.12 -10.35
N GLY A 86 22.64 11.53 -10.75
CA GLY A 86 22.92 12.86 -11.27
C GLY A 86 22.30 13.09 -12.64
N ASP A 87 21.63 14.23 -12.83
CA ASP A 87 21.07 14.63 -14.13
C ASP A 87 22.04 15.55 -14.87
N PRO A 88 22.59 15.13 -16.03
CA PRO A 88 23.49 15.95 -16.83
C PRO A 88 22.88 17.30 -17.27
N SER A 89 21.57 17.36 -17.52
CA SER A 89 20.85 18.60 -17.88
C SER A 89 20.86 19.63 -16.75
N HIS A 90 21.15 19.20 -15.51
CA HIS A 90 21.24 20.05 -14.33
C HIS A 90 22.67 20.05 -13.73
N GLY A 91 23.69 19.85 -14.57
CA GLY A 91 25.09 19.91 -14.16
C GLY A 91 25.53 18.73 -13.28
N GLY A 92 24.83 17.60 -13.37
CA GLY A 92 25.12 16.40 -12.57
C GLY A 92 24.59 16.46 -11.14
N ALA A 93 23.75 17.45 -10.80
CA ALA A 93 23.19 17.57 -9.46
C ALA A 93 22.30 16.36 -9.12
N ILE A 94 22.52 15.77 -7.94
CA ILE A 94 21.67 14.71 -7.39
C ILE A 94 20.49 15.35 -6.68
N ARG A 95 19.28 14.97 -7.09
CA ARG A 95 17.99 15.42 -6.53
C ARG A 95 17.14 14.22 -6.18
N GLU A 96 16.11 14.43 -5.36
CA GLU A 96 15.16 13.36 -4.97
C GLU A 96 14.60 12.60 -6.18
N GLN A 97 14.25 13.33 -7.25
CA GLN A 97 13.76 12.73 -8.48
C GLN A 97 14.81 11.81 -9.15
N GLY A 98 16.07 12.24 -9.22
CA GLY A 98 17.15 11.42 -9.78
C GLY A 98 17.48 10.18 -8.94
N ILE A 99 17.34 10.28 -7.62
CA ILE A 99 17.45 9.13 -6.71
C ILE A 99 16.33 8.13 -6.98
N LYS A 100 15.09 8.61 -7.12
CA LYS A 100 13.93 7.78 -7.44
C LYS A 100 14.09 7.06 -8.78
N GLU A 101 14.58 7.76 -9.80
CA GLU A 101 14.86 7.18 -11.13
C GLU A 101 15.92 6.10 -11.05
N ARG A 102 17.03 6.35 -10.34
CA ARG A 102 18.08 5.35 -10.12
C ARG A 102 17.51 4.08 -9.49
N GLU A 103 16.68 4.22 -8.46
CA GLU A 103 16.05 3.08 -7.79
C GLU A 103 15.20 2.26 -8.74
N ILE A 104 14.39 2.92 -9.59
CA ILE A 104 13.59 2.26 -10.63
C ILE A 104 14.48 1.50 -11.61
N GLY A 105 15.54 2.15 -12.12
CA GLY A 105 16.47 1.53 -13.06
C GLY A 105 17.19 0.31 -12.48
N LEU A 106 17.67 0.40 -11.23
CA LEU A 106 18.34 -0.69 -10.53
C LEU A 106 17.38 -1.85 -10.22
N ASP A 107 16.14 -1.57 -9.82
CA ASP A 107 15.19 -2.63 -9.54
C ASP A 107 14.75 -3.35 -10.81
N LEU A 108 14.58 -2.64 -11.93
CA LEU A 108 14.31 -3.26 -13.23
C LEU A 108 15.50 -4.08 -13.75
N GLU A 109 16.73 -3.65 -13.48
CA GLU A 109 17.94 -4.44 -13.75
C GLU A 109 17.95 -5.71 -12.88
N LYS A 110 17.66 -5.60 -11.58
CA LYS A 110 17.54 -6.75 -10.66
C LYS A 110 16.48 -7.75 -11.12
N GLN A 111 15.37 -7.27 -11.66
CA GLN A 111 14.29 -8.09 -12.22
C GLN A 111 14.65 -8.72 -13.58
N GLY A 112 15.78 -8.35 -14.19
CA GLY A 112 16.18 -8.79 -15.53
C GLY A 112 15.34 -8.20 -16.66
N LYS A 113 14.53 -7.18 -16.38
CA LYS A 113 13.74 -6.44 -17.38
C LYS A 113 14.60 -5.43 -18.15
N LEU A 114 15.66 -4.95 -17.51
CA LEU A 114 16.74 -4.19 -18.13
C LEU A 114 18.05 -4.97 -17.98
N GLY A 115 18.97 -4.80 -18.93
CA GLY A 115 20.36 -5.12 -18.70
C GLY A 115 21.04 -4.10 -17.79
N ARG A 116 22.38 -4.07 -17.77
CA ARG A 116 23.12 -3.10 -16.95
C ARG A 116 22.84 -1.68 -17.43
N VAL A 117 22.23 -0.84 -16.61
CA VAL A 117 21.93 0.56 -16.96
C VAL A 117 23.07 1.52 -16.63
N VAL A 118 23.23 2.55 -17.46
CA VAL A 118 24.06 3.74 -17.20
C VAL A 118 23.24 5.00 -17.46
N ARG A 119 23.57 6.12 -16.82
CA ARG A 119 22.95 7.42 -17.09
C ARG A 119 23.27 7.84 -18.53
N ASP A 120 22.29 8.33 -19.28
CA ASP A 120 22.56 8.89 -20.61
C ASP A 120 23.45 10.13 -20.43
N PRO A 121 24.67 10.19 -21.02
CA PRO A 121 25.57 11.33 -20.85
C PRO A 121 25.09 12.56 -21.62
N GLN A 122 24.10 12.42 -22.51
CA GLN A 122 23.50 13.54 -23.19
C GLN A 122 22.85 14.48 -22.17
N GLY A 123 23.20 15.77 -22.24
CA GLY A 123 22.55 16.83 -21.47
C GLY A 123 21.12 17.07 -21.93
N ASP A 124 20.74 18.33 -22.13
CA ASP A 124 19.37 18.71 -22.48
C ASP A 124 18.70 17.77 -23.49
N GLY A 125 17.65 17.08 -23.02
CA GLY A 125 16.84 16.19 -23.83
C GLY A 125 17.35 14.75 -24.00
N GLY A 126 18.40 14.34 -23.28
CA GLY A 126 18.79 12.93 -23.12
C GLY A 126 17.68 12.08 -22.48
N ALA A 127 17.81 10.76 -22.56
CA ALA A 127 16.96 9.83 -21.81
C ALA A 127 17.47 9.71 -20.36
N GLU A 128 16.69 9.08 -19.47
CA GLU A 128 17.20 8.80 -18.12
C GLU A 128 18.31 7.74 -18.14
N PHE A 129 18.18 6.68 -18.94
CA PHE A 129 19.13 5.56 -18.96
C PHE A 129 19.45 5.04 -20.36
N ILE A 130 20.64 4.46 -20.49
CA ILE A 130 21.02 3.57 -21.56
C ILE A 130 21.18 2.17 -20.96
N ASP A 131 20.43 1.20 -21.47
CA ASP A 131 20.70 -0.21 -21.18
C ASP A 131 21.89 -0.66 -22.03
N THR A 132 23.02 -0.94 -21.37
CA THR A 132 24.27 -1.30 -22.05
C THR A 132 24.23 -2.68 -22.71
N THR A 133 23.26 -3.53 -22.38
CA THR A 133 23.10 -4.85 -23.01
C THR A 133 22.38 -4.74 -24.35
N SER A 134 21.32 -3.94 -24.42
CA SER A 134 20.52 -3.77 -25.64
C SER A 134 20.90 -2.54 -26.48
N GLY A 135 21.60 -1.56 -25.88
CA GLY A 135 21.86 -0.25 -26.46
C GLY A 135 20.63 0.67 -26.48
N LEU A 136 19.48 0.22 -25.94
CA LEU A 136 18.24 0.98 -25.95
C LEU A 136 18.27 2.09 -24.89
N LYS A 137 17.71 3.23 -25.25
CA LYS A 137 17.51 4.38 -24.35
C LYS A 137 16.15 4.29 -23.69
N TRP A 138 16.09 4.53 -22.39
CA TRP A 138 14.91 4.42 -21.56
C TRP A 138 14.67 5.71 -20.79
N ASP A 139 13.47 6.28 -20.94
CA ASP A 139 13.00 7.42 -20.16
C ASP A 139 12.01 6.99 -19.07
N VAL A 140 12.03 7.65 -17.92
CA VAL A 140 11.14 7.33 -16.79
C VAL A 140 10.00 8.34 -16.68
N LYS A 141 8.76 7.87 -16.77
CA LYS A 141 7.55 8.67 -16.51
C LYS A 141 6.86 8.21 -15.23
N SER A 142 6.88 9.09 -14.23
CA SER A 142 6.12 8.95 -12.98
C SER A 142 4.81 9.71 -13.07
N PHE A 143 3.70 9.04 -12.75
CA PHE A 143 2.39 9.66 -12.68
C PHE A 143 1.77 9.53 -11.28
N GLU A 144 0.89 10.45 -10.93
CA GLU A 144 0.19 10.46 -9.65
C GLU A 144 -1.28 10.80 -9.84
N SER A 145 -2.18 9.98 -9.27
CA SER A 145 -3.63 10.18 -9.40
C SER A 145 -4.06 11.52 -8.80
N TYR A 146 -3.59 11.79 -7.58
CA TYR A 146 -4.07 12.88 -6.74
C TYR A 146 -2.92 13.59 -5.99
N PRO A 147 -2.01 14.28 -6.70
CA PRO A 147 -0.89 14.97 -6.08
C PRO A 147 -1.38 16.00 -5.07
N ASN A 148 -0.92 15.87 -3.83
CA ASN A 148 -1.37 16.71 -2.70
C ASN A 148 -2.91 16.75 -2.54
N GLY A 149 -3.60 15.65 -2.88
CA GLY A 149 -5.06 15.54 -2.82
C GLY A 149 -5.79 16.30 -3.93
N HIS A 150 -5.10 16.79 -4.96
CA HIS A 150 -5.71 17.52 -6.06
C HIS A 150 -6.21 16.58 -7.16
N THR A 151 -7.42 16.82 -7.66
CA THR A 151 -8.02 16.09 -8.79
C THR A 151 -7.88 16.81 -10.13
N SER A 152 -7.39 18.05 -10.12
CA SER A 152 -7.28 18.86 -11.33
C SER A 152 -5.98 18.56 -12.08
N PRO A 153 -6.03 18.33 -13.41
CA PRO A 153 -4.83 18.13 -14.23
C PRO A 153 -3.89 19.34 -14.22
N LYS A 154 -4.43 20.56 -14.03
CA LYS A 154 -3.62 21.79 -13.88
C LYS A 154 -2.72 21.76 -12.63
N LYS A 155 -3.05 20.91 -11.67
CA LYS A 155 -2.28 20.70 -10.43
C LYS A 155 -1.50 19.38 -10.43
N GLY A 156 -1.35 18.75 -11.60
CA GLY A 156 -0.58 17.53 -11.79
C GLY A 156 -1.38 16.23 -11.69
N ALA A 157 -2.68 16.27 -11.40
CA ALA A 157 -3.49 15.06 -11.36
C ALA A 157 -3.44 14.32 -12.71
N PHE A 158 -3.23 13.01 -12.64
CA PHE A 158 -3.10 12.19 -13.83
C PHE A 158 -4.34 12.25 -14.72
N THR A 159 -4.11 12.34 -16.02
CA THR A 159 -5.08 12.02 -17.06
C THR A 159 -4.39 11.18 -18.13
N VAL A 160 -5.15 10.28 -18.76
CA VAL A 160 -4.63 9.47 -19.88
C VAL A 160 -4.09 10.36 -20.99
N GLU A 161 -4.76 11.48 -21.30
CA GLU A 161 -4.30 12.43 -22.32
C GLU A 161 -2.90 12.98 -22.02
N ASN A 162 -2.69 13.49 -20.80
CA ASN A 162 -1.38 14.02 -20.39
C ASN A 162 -0.32 12.92 -20.31
N GLY A 163 -0.70 11.75 -19.80
CA GLY A 163 0.17 10.56 -19.76
C GLY A 163 0.66 10.19 -21.16
N MET A 164 -0.27 9.95 -22.08
CA MET A 164 0.04 9.60 -23.48
C MET A 164 0.82 10.70 -24.19
N LYS A 165 0.51 11.98 -23.94
CA LYS A 165 1.28 13.10 -24.50
C LYS A 165 2.74 13.07 -24.05
N SER A 166 2.98 12.82 -22.76
CA SER A 166 4.34 12.73 -22.21
C SER A 166 5.09 11.50 -22.72
N ILE A 167 4.43 10.35 -22.84
CA ILE A 167 5.01 9.11 -23.41
C ILE A 167 5.39 9.33 -24.87
N ASN A 168 4.45 9.81 -25.69
CA ASN A 168 4.68 10.01 -27.12
C ASN A 168 5.81 11.03 -27.38
N LYS A 169 5.99 12.02 -26.50
CA LYS A 169 7.12 12.95 -26.58
C LYS A 169 8.46 12.20 -26.52
N GLU A 170 8.62 11.25 -25.61
CA GLU A 170 9.88 10.50 -25.49
C GLU A 170 10.03 9.46 -26.60
N LEU A 171 8.94 8.80 -26.98
CA LEU A 171 8.94 7.90 -28.14
C LEU A 171 9.38 8.63 -29.42
N SER A 172 8.98 9.91 -29.60
CA SER A 172 9.36 10.74 -30.76
C SER A 172 10.84 11.09 -30.80
N LYS A 173 11.54 11.05 -29.66
CA LYS A 173 13.00 11.17 -29.57
C LYS A 173 13.71 9.84 -29.83
N GLY A 174 12.97 8.76 -30.03
CA GLY A 174 13.51 7.42 -30.20
C GLY A 174 13.75 6.67 -28.89
N TYR A 175 13.29 7.17 -27.74
CA TYR A 175 13.47 6.51 -26.44
C TYR A 175 12.32 5.53 -26.18
N ASN A 176 12.58 4.46 -25.44
CA ASN A 176 11.54 3.63 -24.83
C ASN A 176 11.16 4.22 -23.46
N VAL A 177 10.03 3.79 -22.90
CA VAL A 177 9.50 4.42 -21.68
C VAL A 177 9.26 3.40 -20.58
N ILE A 178 9.75 3.71 -19.38
CA ILE A 178 9.40 3.06 -18.13
C ILE A 178 8.28 3.88 -17.48
N VAL A 179 7.13 3.25 -17.25
CA VAL A 179 5.97 3.91 -16.63
C VAL A 179 5.86 3.46 -15.18
N ASP A 180 6.14 4.37 -14.24
CA ASP A 180 6.00 4.19 -12.80
C ASP A 180 4.54 4.44 -12.39
N THR A 181 3.83 3.36 -12.06
CA THR A 181 2.41 3.36 -11.70
C THR A 181 2.17 3.28 -10.19
N ARG A 182 3.20 3.33 -9.33
CA ARG A 182 3.06 3.18 -7.87
C ARG A 182 2.07 4.16 -7.24
N ASN A 183 1.94 5.34 -7.83
CA ASN A 183 1.07 6.41 -7.34
C ASN A 183 -0.20 6.59 -8.19
N LEU A 184 -0.52 5.63 -9.06
CA LEU A 184 -1.77 5.58 -9.82
C LEU A 184 -2.79 4.65 -9.16
N ILE A 185 -4.08 4.99 -9.27
CA ILE A 185 -5.17 4.09 -8.90
C ILE A 185 -5.38 3.04 -10.01
N PRO A 186 -5.87 1.83 -9.69
CA PRO A 186 -6.02 0.74 -10.66
C PRO A 186 -6.79 1.14 -11.93
N GLU A 187 -7.88 1.89 -11.78
CA GLU A 187 -8.72 2.31 -12.91
C GLU A 187 -7.95 3.19 -13.90
N GLN A 188 -7.06 4.06 -13.41
CA GLN A 188 -6.24 4.92 -14.25
C GLN A 188 -5.11 4.13 -14.93
N ILE A 189 -4.56 3.12 -14.25
CA ILE A 189 -3.58 2.20 -14.83
C ILE A 189 -4.21 1.46 -16.01
N ASP A 190 -5.43 0.93 -15.84
CA ASP A 190 -6.13 0.19 -16.89
C ASP A 190 -6.47 1.08 -18.09
N GLN A 191 -6.94 2.31 -17.85
CA GLN A 191 -7.19 3.28 -18.92
C GLN A 191 -5.91 3.66 -19.68
N LEU A 192 -4.78 3.82 -18.98
CA LEU A 192 -3.50 4.09 -19.63
C LEU A 192 -3.00 2.89 -20.44
N ARG A 193 -3.14 1.66 -19.91
CA ARG A 193 -2.81 0.42 -20.62
C ARG A 193 -3.61 0.28 -21.90
N GLU A 194 -4.92 0.52 -21.84
CA GLU A 194 -5.81 0.47 -23.00
C GLU A 194 -5.39 1.50 -24.07
N ALA A 195 -5.05 2.72 -23.65
CA ALA A 195 -4.58 3.77 -24.57
C ALA A 195 -3.25 3.42 -25.23
N ILE A 196 -2.28 2.89 -24.47
CA ILE A 196 -0.98 2.43 -24.97
C ILE A 196 -1.15 1.26 -25.95
N GLN A 197 -2.04 0.31 -25.64
CA GLN A 197 -2.35 -0.82 -26.51
C GLN A 197 -3.00 -0.38 -27.81
N LYS A 198 -4.01 0.51 -27.76
CA LYS A 198 -4.67 1.08 -28.95
C LYS A 198 -3.70 1.87 -29.83
N ALA A 199 -2.70 2.51 -29.23
CA ALA A 199 -1.65 3.21 -29.95
C ALA A 199 -0.59 2.27 -30.57
N GLY A 200 -0.59 0.98 -30.24
CA GLY A 200 0.34 0.00 -30.82
C GLY A 200 1.80 0.17 -30.36
N ILE A 201 2.02 0.78 -29.18
CA ILE A 201 3.36 1.11 -28.67
C ILE A 201 3.79 0.24 -27.48
N ILE A 202 3.02 -0.81 -27.16
CA ILE A 202 3.22 -1.63 -25.95
C ILE A 202 4.63 -2.24 -25.86
N ASP A 203 5.23 -2.62 -26.98
CA ASP A 203 6.57 -3.23 -27.03
C ASP A 203 7.70 -2.25 -26.67
N ARG A 204 7.38 -0.95 -26.54
CA ARG A 204 8.32 0.10 -26.15
C ARG A 204 8.13 0.55 -24.69
N ILE A 205 7.30 -0.16 -23.92
CA ILE A 205 6.91 0.20 -22.57
C ILE A 205 7.32 -0.88 -21.56
N ILE A 206 7.93 -0.46 -20.46
CA ILE A 206 8.07 -1.27 -19.25
C ILE A 206 7.16 -0.68 -18.17
N TRP A 207 6.35 -1.54 -17.55
CA TRP A 207 5.53 -1.17 -16.40
C TRP A 207 6.29 -1.41 -15.10
N TYR A 208 6.36 -0.39 -14.25
CA TYR A 208 6.98 -0.42 -12.94
C TYR A 208 5.94 -0.12 -11.86
N SER A 209 5.85 -0.99 -10.86
CA SER A 209 4.81 -1.00 -9.81
C SER A 209 5.35 -1.56 -8.52
#